data_AF-A0A7R9TDK2-F1
#
_entry.id   AF-A0A7R9TDK2-F1
#
_cell.length_a   1.000
_cell.length_b   1.000
_cell.length_c   1.000
_cell.angle_alpha   90.00
_cell.angle_beta   90.00
_cell.angle_gamma   90.00
#
_symmetry.space_group_name_H-M   'P 1'
#
loop_
_entity.id
_entity.type
_entity.pdbx_description
1 polymer ?
#
loop_
_entity_poly.entity_id
_entity_poly.type
_entity_poly.pdbx_seq_one_letter_code
_entity_poly.pdbx_strand_id
1 'polypeptide(L)'
;DADADADADADAPTTGVLASLASILSAAPANAPSDWLPNGDDDKHAVLLAAVKTLRTLCAPATKTPSAREFLAPTVVAIERLGATLRGVTVEENDANTKSKTPPPPPLLLTGALKRAAEACVALEADVAPAFASSAKRPPLTWRLKKVEAIKVYNPMYEIEGYQKGRDYDPNRERAEAKKLRRQLKKEARGAVRELRKDNRFLAEERHKESSAAADERGERQRDTLAFLEKLEGDLKSGGQGGMIVKTQRRVNGGGGGRGKKAGGRGGGGG
;
A
#
# COMPACT_ATOMS: atom_id res chain seq x y z
N ASP A 1 40.16 25.14 -20.73
CA ASP A 1 40.28 26.54 -21.20
C ASP A 1 38.96 27.25 -20.91
N ALA A 2 38.78 28.03 -19.85
CA ALA A 2 39.72 28.70 -18.99
C ALA A 2 39.22 28.68 -17.53
N ASP A 3 40.14 28.38 -16.62
CA ASP A 3 40.10 28.69 -15.20
C ASP A 3 40.44 30.17 -15.00
N ALA A 4 39.70 30.86 -14.12
CA ALA A 4 39.94 32.16 -13.48
C ALA A 4 38.56 32.68 -12.98
N ASP A 5 38.30 33.08 -11.74
CA ASP A 5 39.14 33.40 -10.60
C ASP A 5 38.35 33.10 -9.31
N ALA A 6 39.09 32.66 -8.30
CA ALA A 6 38.63 32.53 -6.93
C ALA A 6 38.81 33.86 -6.21
N ASP A 7 37.71 34.51 -5.82
CA ASP A 7 37.73 35.56 -4.81
C ASP A 7 37.22 34.99 -3.48
N ALA A 8 38.19 34.70 -2.63
CA ALA A 8 38.03 34.46 -1.22
C ALA A 8 37.94 35.81 -0.51
N ASP A 9 36.73 36.27 -0.21
CA ASP A 9 36.55 37.35 0.75
C ASP A 9 36.33 36.77 2.15
N ALA A 10 37.35 37.02 2.96
CA ALA A 10 37.50 36.60 4.33
C ALA A 10 36.54 37.32 5.27
N ASP A 11 36.22 36.60 6.35
CA ASP A 11 35.59 37.09 7.57
C ASP A 11 36.15 38.45 8.03
N ALA A 12 35.28 39.46 8.05
CA ALA A 12 35.50 40.68 8.82
C ALA A 12 34.48 40.72 9.97
N PRO A 13 34.92 40.79 11.24
CA PRO A 13 34.03 40.77 12.38
C PRO A 13 33.18 42.04 12.43
N THR A 14 31.89 41.85 12.72
CA THR A 14 30.84 42.86 12.96
C THR A 14 31.07 43.73 14.21
N THR A 15 32.32 43.85 14.65
CA THR A 15 32.76 44.63 15.82
C THR A 15 32.74 46.14 15.59
N GLY A 16 32.61 46.62 14.34
CA GLY A 16 32.56 48.05 14.02
C GLY A 16 31.28 48.77 14.45
N VAL A 17 30.12 48.12 14.39
CA VAL A 17 28.83 48.77 14.72
C VAL A 17 28.68 48.95 16.23
N LEU A 18 29.09 47.94 17.01
CA LEU A 18 29.09 48.01 18.48
C LEU A 18 30.17 48.96 19.02
N ALA A 19 31.34 49.03 18.37
CA ALA A 19 32.36 50.02 18.73
C ALA A 19 31.93 51.46 18.39
N SER A 20 31.19 51.67 17.29
CA SER A 20 30.68 53.02 16.94
C SER A 20 29.58 53.49 17.91
N LEU A 21 28.68 52.60 18.35
CA LEU A 21 27.65 52.92 19.35
C LEU A 21 28.26 53.13 20.74
N ALA A 22 29.28 52.33 21.11
CA ALA A 22 30.02 52.54 22.35
C ALA A 22 30.83 53.86 22.32
N SER A 23 31.39 54.26 21.18
CA SER A 23 32.12 55.53 21.04
C SER A 23 31.18 56.76 21.03
N ILE A 24 29.96 56.64 20.50
CA ILE A 24 28.95 57.71 20.58
C ILE A 24 28.42 57.87 22.01
N LEU A 25 28.35 56.78 22.78
CA LEU A 25 27.92 56.82 24.18
C LEU A 25 29.07 57.15 25.16
N SER A 26 30.33 56.86 24.79
CA SER A 26 31.55 57.16 25.56
C SER A 26 32.08 58.58 25.37
N ALA A 27 31.50 59.36 24.45
CA ALA A 27 31.81 60.78 24.25
C ALA A 27 31.04 61.71 25.21
N ALA A 28 30.45 61.16 26.28
CA ALA A 28 29.89 61.95 27.36
C ALA A 28 30.95 62.15 28.45
N PRO A 29 31.26 63.40 28.87
CA PRO A 29 32.20 63.62 29.96
C PRO A 29 31.65 62.92 31.22
N ALA A 30 32.50 62.18 31.91
CA ALA A 30 32.18 61.32 33.05
C ALA A 30 31.61 62.06 34.30
N ASN A 31 31.19 63.33 34.18
CA ASN A 31 30.64 64.11 35.29
C ASN A 31 29.71 65.27 34.90
N ALA A 32 29.09 65.26 33.72
CA ALA A 32 28.03 66.22 33.38
C ALA A 32 26.65 65.53 33.45
N PRO A 33 25.64 66.08 34.15
CA PRO A 33 24.29 65.54 34.09
C PRO A 33 23.79 65.68 32.65
N SER A 34 23.64 64.56 31.95
CA SER A 34 23.06 64.53 30.62
C SER A 34 21.56 64.81 30.73
N ASP A 35 21.19 66.08 30.81
CA ASP A 35 19.82 66.55 30.75
C ASP A 35 19.37 66.64 29.30
N TRP A 36 19.09 65.48 28.72
CA TRP A 36 18.45 65.35 27.42
C TRP A 36 16.92 65.57 27.48
N LEU A 37 16.36 65.80 28.68
CA LEU A 37 14.94 66.14 28.88
C LEU A 37 14.78 67.50 29.58
N PRO A 38 13.71 68.23 29.25
CA PRO A 38 13.49 69.60 29.74
C PRO A 38 13.34 69.72 31.26
N ASN A 39 12.84 68.70 31.97
CA ASN A 39 12.71 68.74 33.44
C ASN A 39 13.73 67.83 34.17
N GLY A 40 14.86 67.52 33.54
CA GLY A 40 15.95 66.77 34.18
C GLY A 40 15.57 65.35 34.61
N ASP A 41 15.87 64.98 35.86
CA ASP A 41 15.73 63.60 36.36
C ASP A 41 14.28 63.13 36.52
N ASP A 42 13.34 64.03 36.82
CA ASP A 42 11.91 63.68 36.96
C ASP A 42 11.30 63.16 35.66
N ASP A 43 11.64 63.79 34.53
CA ASP A 43 11.20 63.32 33.21
C ASP A 43 11.88 61.99 32.85
N LYS A 44 13.16 61.78 33.21
CA LYS A 44 13.86 60.49 33.02
C LYS A 44 13.14 59.37 33.77
N HIS A 45 12.71 59.63 35.00
CA HIS A 45 11.95 58.67 35.81
C HIS A 45 10.55 58.40 35.23
N ALA A 46 9.88 59.42 34.69
CA ALA A 46 8.61 59.27 34.00
C ALA A 46 8.72 58.48 32.70
N VAL A 47 9.76 58.72 31.90
CA VAL A 47 10.06 57.99 30.66
C VAL A 47 10.38 56.52 30.95
N LEU A 48 11.17 56.24 31.97
CA LEU A 48 11.47 54.86 32.39
C LEU A 48 10.19 54.12 32.80
N LEU A 49 9.33 54.76 33.59
CA LEU A 49 8.03 54.21 33.97
C LEU A 49 7.16 53.94 32.72
N ALA A 50 7.09 54.89 31.79
CA ALA A 50 6.33 54.74 30.55
C ALA A 50 6.87 53.57 29.71
N ALA A 51 8.18 53.47 29.55
CA ALA A 51 8.85 52.39 28.81
C ALA A 51 8.55 51.01 29.41
N VAL A 52 8.64 50.85 30.73
CA VAL A 52 8.34 49.58 31.41
C VAL A 52 6.85 49.23 31.28
N LYS A 53 5.94 50.21 31.36
CA LYS A 53 4.50 49.99 31.13
C LYS A 53 4.21 49.60 29.69
N THR A 54 4.80 50.27 28.70
CA THR A 54 4.63 49.90 27.29
C THR A 54 5.18 48.51 27.01
N LEU A 55 6.36 48.18 27.58
CA LEU A 55 6.94 46.85 27.47
C LEU A 55 6.00 45.79 28.06
N ARG A 56 5.40 46.04 29.23
CA ARG A 56 4.40 45.17 29.83
C ARG A 56 3.18 44.94 28.93
N THR A 57 2.65 45.99 28.31
CA THR A 57 1.52 45.86 27.37
C THR A 57 1.88 45.04 26.12
N LEU A 58 3.13 45.15 25.64
CA LEU A 58 3.63 44.41 24.48
C LEU A 58 3.99 42.95 24.81
N CYS A 59 4.39 42.66 26.06
CA CYS A 59 4.66 41.30 26.52
C CYS A 59 3.37 40.46 26.68
N ALA A 60 2.22 41.08 26.94
CA ALA A 60 0.94 40.38 27.14
C ALA A 60 0.48 39.47 25.98
N PRO A 61 0.60 39.84 24.69
CA PRO A 61 0.37 38.91 23.58
C PRO A 61 1.50 37.89 23.43
N ALA A 62 2.75 38.26 23.72
CA ALA A 62 3.92 37.40 23.54
C ALA A 62 3.92 36.19 24.51
N THR A 63 3.41 36.36 25.73
CA THR A 63 3.31 35.27 26.73
C THR A 63 2.40 34.12 26.30
N LYS A 64 1.45 34.36 25.37
CA LYS A 64 0.54 33.34 24.83
C LYS A 64 1.19 32.45 23.78
N THR A 65 2.35 32.84 23.25
CA THR A 65 3.02 32.09 22.18
C THR A 65 3.79 30.88 22.75
N PRO A 66 3.87 29.76 22.00
CA PRO A 66 4.66 28.60 22.41
C PRO A 66 6.18 28.85 22.36
N SER A 67 6.62 30.01 21.88
CA SER A 67 8.04 30.42 21.84
C SER A 67 8.35 31.54 22.85
N ALA A 68 7.41 31.85 23.77
CA ALA A 68 7.52 32.98 24.69
C ALA A 68 8.81 33.00 25.53
N ARG A 69 9.35 31.83 25.87
CA ARG A 69 10.59 31.72 26.66
C ARG A 69 11.78 32.34 25.93
N GLU A 70 11.96 32.03 24.65
CA GLU A 70 13.11 32.50 23.87
C GLU A 70 13.00 34.01 23.58
N PHE A 71 11.79 34.49 23.27
CA PHE A 71 11.55 35.91 23.01
C PHE A 71 11.68 36.78 24.25
N LEU A 72 11.23 36.29 25.42
CA LEU A 72 11.20 37.08 26.65
C LEU A 72 12.44 36.87 27.53
N ALA A 73 13.31 35.90 27.26
CA ALA A 73 14.53 35.67 28.05
C ALA A 73 15.42 36.92 28.19
N PRO A 74 15.72 37.68 27.13
CA PRO A 74 16.50 38.91 27.26
C PRO A 74 15.79 39.98 28.10
N THR A 75 14.46 40.07 27.99
CA THR A 75 13.67 41.05 28.72
C THR A 75 13.69 40.77 30.22
N VAL A 76 13.57 39.49 30.64
CA VAL A 76 13.63 39.11 32.05
C VAL A 76 14.99 39.46 32.66
N VAL A 77 16.09 39.12 31.99
CA VAL A 77 17.45 39.48 32.46
C VAL A 77 17.63 40.99 32.58
N ALA A 78 17.09 41.76 31.63
CA ALA A 78 17.13 43.23 31.70
C ALA A 78 16.32 43.78 32.88
N ILE A 79 15.13 43.24 33.13
CA ILE A 79 14.26 43.67 34.23
C ILE A 79 14.84 43.27 35.59
N GLU A 80 15.43 42.08 35.72
CA GLU A 80 16.10 41.63 36.94
C GLU A 80 17.28 42.52 37.28
N ARG A 81 18.09 42.89 36.27
CA ARG A 81 19.19 43.86 36.41
C ARG A 81 18.67 45.24 36.81
N LEU A 82 17.65 45.75 36.14
CA LEU A 82 17.02 47.04 36.49
C LEU A 82 16.45 47.01 37.91
N GLY A 83 15.76 45.93 38.31
CA GLY A 83 15.23 45.75 39.66
C GLY A 83 16.33 45.68 40.72
N ALA A 84 17.47 45.04 40.43
CA ALA A 84 18.63 45.02 41.31
C ALA A 84 19.24 46.43 41.50
N THR A 85 19.42 47.17 40.40
CA THR A 85 19.91 48.56 40.45
C THR A 85 18.98 49.48 41.23
N LEU A 86 17.66 49.34 41.04
CA LEU A 86 16.66 50.15 41.74
C LEU A 86 16.55 49.81 43.23
N ARG A 87 16.83 48.56 43.64
CA ARG A 87 16.87 48.16 45.06
C ARG A 87 18.18 48.55 45.76
N GLY A 88 19.15 49.10 45.04
CA GLY A 88 20.48 49.44 45.59
C GLY A 88 21.35 48.21 45.90
N VAL A 89 21.05 47.05 45.32
CA VAL A 89 21.91 45.87 45.42
C VAL A 89 22.90 45.93 44.27
N THR A 90 24.15 46.27 44.55
CA THR A 90 25.23 46.04 43.58
C THR A 90 25.32 44.52 43.41
N VAL A 91 25.02 44.04 42.20
CA VAL A 91 25.43 42.69 41.82
C VAL A 91 26.92 42.81 41.58
N GLU A 92 27.70 42.56 42.64
CA GLU A 92 29.15 42.45 42.54
C GLU A 92 29.46 41.32 41.54
N GLU A 93 29.96 41.69 40.35
CA GLU A 93 30.72 40.77 39.54
C GLU A 93 31.95 40.36 40.35
N ASN A 94 32.14 39.04 40.51
CA ASN A 94 33.28 38.47 41.23
C ASN A 94 34.58 38.78 40.50
N ASP A 95 35.13 39.97 40.71
CA ASP A 95 36.52 40.28 40.41
C ASP A 95 37.26 40.59 41.70
N ALA A 96 38.23 39.73 41.98
CA ALA A 96 39.02 39.78 43.18
C ALA A 96 39.84 41.08 43.27
N ASN A 97 39.90 41.59 44.50
CA ASN A 97 41.00 42.39 45.06
C ASN A 97 41.04 43.90 44.70
N THR A 98 40.48 44.72 45.57
CA THR A 98 41.21 45.81 46.28
C THR A 98 40.32 46.38 47.40
N LYS A 99 40.88 46.45 48.62
CA LYS A 99 40.20 46.97 49.81
C LYS A 99 40.17 48.51 49.79
N SER A 100 39.01 49.11 49.55
CA SER A 100 38.69 50.47 50.00
C SER A 100 37.31 50.49 50.64
N LYS A 101 37.28 50.68 51.96
CA LYS A 101 36.07 50.70 52.79
C LYS A 101 35.38 52.05 52.64
N THR A 102 34.55 52.18 51.61
CA THR A 102 33.65 53.32 51.40
C THR A 102 32.35 53.08 52.20
N PRO A 103 31.82 54.06 52.95
CA PRO A 103 30.60 53.88 53.74
C PRO A 103 29.42 53.51 52.83
N PRO A 104 28.46 52.69 53.33
CA PRO A 104 27.32 52.25 52.53
C PRO A 104 26.55 53.47 52.00
N PRO A 105 26.21 53.52 50.70
CA PRO A 105 25.38 54.60 50.19
C PRO A 105 24.04 54.58 50.95
N PRO A 106 23.46 55.76 51.25
CA PRO A 106 22.15 55.82 51.87
C PRO A 106 21.15 55.04 51.00
N PRO A 107 20.18 54.33 51.60
CA PRO A 107 19.16 53.65 50.83
C PRO A 107 18.52 54.69 49.92
N LEU A 108 18.61 54.49 48.60
CA LEU A 108 17.94 55.36 47.65
C LEU A 108 16.46 55.39 48.09
N LEU A 109 16.01 56.55 48.55
CA LEU A 109 14.60 56.72 48.87
C LEU A 109 13.90 56.75 47.51
N LEU A 110 13.42 55.59 47.04
CA LEU A 110 12.63 55.53 45.82
C LEU A 110 11.37 56.37 46.06
N THR A 111 11.35 57.57 45.49
CA THR A 111 10.22 58.49 45.57
C THR A 111 9.48 58.54 44.22
N GLY A 112 8.18 58.83 44.26
CA GLY A 112 7.39 59.16 43.08
C GLY A 112 7.41 58.11 41.96
N ALA A 113 7.92 58.52 40.79
CA ALA A 113 7.89 57.73 39.55
C ALA A 113 8.84 56.51 39.58
N LEU A 114 9.98 56.61 40.26
CA LEU A 114 10.95 55.50 40.39
C LEU A 114 10.39 54.32 41.18
N LYS A 115 9.67 54.60 42.28
CA LYS A 115 8.99 53.56 43.07
C LYS A 115 7.96 52.81 42.23
N ARG A 116 7.15 53.56 41.46
CA ARG A 116 6.16 52.99 40.54
C ARG A 116 6.81 52.19 39.40
N ALA A 117 8.00 52.59 38.95
CA ALA A 117 8.76 51.84 37.97
C ALA A 117 9.31 50.52 38.54
N ALA A 118 9.80 50.51 39.78
CA ALA A 118 10.21 49.30 40.48
C ALA A 118 9.02 48.34 40.71
N GLU A 119 7.87 48.86 41.13
CA GLU A 119 6.61 48.09 41.23
C GLU A 119 6.18 47.53 39.87
N ALA A 120 6.33 48.30 38.78
CA ALA A 120 6.03 47.86 37.42
C ALA A 120 6.98 46.77 36.92
N CYS A 121 8.26 46.80 37.31
CA CYS A 121 9.24 45.74 37.02
C CYS A 121 8.84 44.42 37.70
N VAL A 122 8.51 44.45 38.99
CA VAL A 122 8.05 43.27 39.74
C VAL A 122 6.74 42.72 39.16
N ALA A 123 5.82 43.61 38.75
CA ALA A 123 4.58 43.18 38.12
C ALA A 123 4.80 42.56 36.72
N LEU A 124 5.80 43.03 35.97
CA LEU A 124 6.18 42.47 34.67
C LEU A 124 6.84 41.10 34.82
N GLU A 125 7.71 40.92 35.83
CA GLU A 125 8.29 39.62 36.19
C GLU A 125 7.19 38.61 36.54
N ALA A 126 6.18 39.01 37.32
CA ALA A 126 5.05 38.17 37.69
C ALA A 126 4.19 37.75 36.49
N ASP A 127 3.94 38.66 35.54
CA ASP A 127 3.17 38.36 34.32
C ASP A 127 3.90 37.40 33.37
N VAL A 128 5.24 37.43 33.38
CA VAL A 128 6.09 36.63 32.49
C VAL A 128 6.43 35.26 33.10
N ALA A 129 6.50 35.14 34.42
CA ALA A 129 6.74 33.88 35.14
C ALA A 129 5.91 32.66 34.66
N PRO A 130 4.58 32.73 34.43
CA PRO A 130 3.81 31.59 33.93
C PRO A 130 4.22 31.14 32.52
N ALA A 131 4.68 32.07 31.67
CA ALA A 131 5.15 31.76 30.32
C ALA A 131 6.46 30.94 30.35
N PHE A 132 7.32 31.16 31.33
CA PHE A 132 8.55 30.39 31.54
C PHE A 132 8.26 29.01 32.14
N ALA A 133 7.36 28.93 33.12
CA ALA A 133 6.94 27.66 33.72
C ALA A 133 6.22 26.74 32.72
N SER A 134 5.39 27.31 31.83
CA SER A 134 4.73 26.55 30.76
C SER A 134 5.72 25.95 29.75
N SER A 135 6.89 26.57 29.58
CA SER A 135 7.93 26.12 28.64
C SER A 135 8.48 24.73 28.96
N ALA A 136 8.57 24.38 30.25
CA ALA A 136 9.05 23.06 30.67
C ALA A 136 8.05 21.93 30.35
N LYS A 137 6.78 22.27 30.09
CA LYS A 137 5.70 21.32 29.81
C LYS A 137 5.33 21.25 28.32
N ARG A 138 6.09 21.92 27.45
CA ARG A 138 5.79 21.99 26.01
C ARG A 138 6.12 20.65 25.33
N PRO A 139 5.16 20.02 24.63
CA PRO A 139 5.46 18.85 23.82
C PRO A 139 6.32 19.26 22.61
N PRO A 140 7.14 18.34 22.06
CA PRO A 140 7.87 18.59 20.84
C PRO A 140 6.92 18.86 19.66
N LEU A 141 7.37 19.66 18.69
CA LEU A 141 6.57 20.04 17.53
C LEU A 141 6.29 18.84 16.62
N THR A 142 5.02 18.50 16.46
CA THR A 142 4.56 17.41 15.59
C THR A 142 3.92 17.95 14.31
N TRP A 143 4.63 18.79 13.56
CA TRP A 143 4.10 19.50 12.37
C TRP A 143 3.62 18.57 11.25
N ARG A 144 4.28 17.41 11.09
CA ARG A 144 4.04 16.49 9.97
C ARG A 144 3.06 15.35 10.32
N LEU A 145 2.16 15.55 11.27
CA LEU A 145 1.11 14.59 11.56
C LEU A 145 0.03 14.66 10.47
N LYS A 146 0.13 13.77 9.49
CA LYS A 146 -0.91 13.56 8.49
C LYS A 146 -1.95 12.59 9.02
N LYS A 147 -3.23 12.94 8.90
CA LYS A 147 -4.31 11.97 9.09
C LYS A 147 -4.23 10.95 7.96
N VAL A 148 -4.28 9.67 8.31
CA VAL A 148 -4.29 8.59 7.30
C VAL A 148 -5.60 8.70 6.53
N GLU A 149 -5.50 8.83 5.20
CA GLU A 149 -6.68 8.83 4.33
C GLU A 149 -7.31 7.43 4.32
N ALA A 150 -8.63 7.38 4.43
CA ALA A 150 -9.36 6.12 4.38
C ALA A 150 -9.20 5.46 3.00
N ILE A 151 -9.07 4.14 2.98
CA ILE A 151 -9.03 3.36 1.74
C ILE A 151 -10.34 3.57 0.98
N LYS A 152 -10.24 3.82 -0.33
CA LYS A 152 -11.41 3.95 -1.21
C LYS A 152 -12.16 2.62 -1.26
N VAL A 153 -13.37 2.59 -0.72
CA VAL A 153 -14.27 1.44 -0.79
C VAL A 153 -15.14 1.58 -2.03
N TYR A 154 -15.25 0.52 -2.82
CA TYR A 154 -16.09 0.46 -4.01
C TYR A 154 -17.29 -0.46 -3.78
N ASN A 155 -18.41 -0.12 -4.41
CA ASN A 155 -19.60 -0.96 -4.36
C ASN A 155 -19.41 -2.18 -5.28
N PRO A 156 -19.67 -3.40 -4.80
CA PRO A 156 -19.62 -4.59 -5.66
C PRO A 156 -20.71 -4.51 -6.72
N MET A 157 -20.39 -4.96 -7.94
CA MET A 157 -21.38 -5.15 -9.01
C MET A 157 -22.04 -6.52 -8.86
N TYR A 158 -23.35 -6.54 -8.70
CA TYR A 158 -24.18 -7.75 -8.65
C TYR A 158 -25.53 -7.49 -9.34
N GLU A 159 -26.26 -8.56 -9.65
CA GLU A 159 -27.60 -8.47 -10.22
C GLU A 159 -28.64 -8.17 -9.13
N ILE A 160 -29.40 -7.08 -9.30
CA ILE A 160 -30.37 -6.60 -8.29
C ILE A 160 -31.49 -7.62 -8.04
N GLU A 161 -31.92 -8.32 -9.08
CA GLU A 161 -33.02 -9.29 -9.03
C GLU A 161 -32.57 -10.70 -8.60
N GLY A 162 -31.31 -10.86 -8.19
CA GLY A 162 -30.73 -12.13 -7.78
C GLY A 162 -30.15 -12.94 -8.95
N TYR A 163 -29.04 -13.63 -8.67
CA TYR A 163 -28.31 -14.41 -9.66
C TYR A 163 -28.97 -15.75 -9.99
N GLN A 164 -29.28 -15.97 -11.27
CA GLN A 164 -29.80 -17.24 -11.78
C GLN A 164 -28.75 -17.94 -12.65
N LYS A 165 -28.28 -19.10 -12.19
CA LYS A 165 -27.30 -19.91 -12.93
C LYS A 165 -27.86 -20.34 -14.29
N GLY A 166 -27.20 -19.94 -15.37
CA GLY A 166 -27.55 -20.32 -16.75
C GLY A 166 -28.32 -19.25 -17.54
N ARG A 167 -28.66 -18.12 -16.91
CA ARG A 167 -29.15 -16.93 -17.62
C ARG A 167 -27.96 -16.09 -18.11
N ASP A 168 -28.07 -15.55 -19.33
CA ASP A 168 -27.12 -14.54 -19.85
C ASP A 168 -27.67 -13.16 -19.47
N TYR A 169 -26.94 -12.42 -18.63
CA TYR A 169 -27.27 -11.06 -18.19
C TYR A 169 -26.50 -10.03 -19.03
N ASP A 170 -26.72 -10.06 -20.35
CA ASP A 170 -26.16 -9.07 -21.28
C ASP A 170 -27.06 -7.81 -21.27
N PRO A 171 -26.50 -6.61 -21.06
CA PRO A 171 -27.26 -5.37 -21.18
C PRO A 171 -27.91 -5.18 -22.56
N ASN A 172 -27.29 -5.73 -23.62
CA ASN A 172 -27.79 -5.60 -24.99
C ASN A 172 -28.65 -6.81 -25.39
N ARG A 173 -29.96 -6.56 -25.52
CA ARG A 173 -30.94 -7.60 -25.80
C ARG A 173 -30.73 -8.31 -27.14
N GLU A 174 -30.43 -7.57 -28.21
CA GLU A 174 -30.20 -8.16 -29.54
C GLU A 174 -29.03 -9.17 -29.55
N ARG A 175 -27.96 -8.85 -28.79
CA ARG A 175 -26.79 -9.73 -28.67
C ARG A 175 -27.13 -11.00 -27.89
N ALA A 176 -27.90 -10.88 -26.82
CA ALA A 176 -28.38 -12.02 -26.04
C ALA A 176 -29.27 -12.95 -26.89
N GLU A 177 -30.20 -12.38 -27.66
CA GLU A 177 -31.11 -13.11 -28.54
C GLU A 177 -30.34 -13.83 -29.66
N ALA A 178 -29.41 -13.14 -30.33
CA ALA A 178 -28.55 -13.76 -31.35
C ALA A 178 -27.72 -14.92 -30.79
N LYS A 179 -27.17 -14.78 -29.58
CA LYS A 179 -26.41 -15.84 -28.91
C LYS A 179 -27.30 -17.04 -28.55
N LYS A 180 -28.54 -16.78 -28.09
CA LYS A 180 -29.54 -17.81 -27.81
C LYS A 180 -29.88 -18.61 -29.07
N LEU A 181 -30.20 -17.93 -30.17
CA LEU A 181 -30.53 -18.57 -31.45
C LEU A 181 -29.37 -19.41 -31.98
N ARG A 182 -28.14 -18.88 -31.94
CA ARG A 182 -26.93 -19.62 -32.35
C ARG A 182 -26.71 -20.90 -31.53
N ARG A 183 -27.00 -20.87 -30.23
CA ARG A 183 -26.90 -22.06 -29.36
C ARG A 183 -27.97 -23.10 -29.71
N GLN A 184 -29.20 -22.68 -29.98
CA GLN A 184 -30.29 -23.57 -30.41
C GLN A 184 -29.96 -24.26 -31.73
N LEU A 185 -29.55 -23.50 -32.75
CA LEU A 185 -29.13 -24.04 -34.04
C LEU A 185 -28.04 -25.10 -33.88
N LYS A 186 -26.98 -24.81 -33.12
CA LYS A 186 -25.89 -25.77 -32.89
C LYS A 186 -26.36 -27.04 -32.16
N LYS A 187 -27.30 -26.91 -31.22
CA LYS A 187 -27.85 -28.05 -30.48
C LYS A 187 -28.70 -28.93 -31.40
N GLU A 188 -29.56 -28.33 -32.20
CA GLU A 188 -30.41 -29.00 -33.17
C GLU A 188 -29.59 -29.69 -34.26
N ALA A 189 -28.62 -28.98 -34.86
CA ALA A 189 -27.71 -29.53 -35.86
C ALA A 189 -26.93 -30.75 -35.33
N ARG A 190 -26.42 -30.67 -34.08
CA ARG A 190 -25.74 -31.81 -33.45
C ARG A 190 -26.68 -32.98 -33.16
N GLY A 191 -27.93 -32.70 -32.79
CA GLY A 191 -28.96 -33.71 -32.60
C GLY A 191 -29.28 -34.42 -33.91
N ALA A 192 -29.58 -33.66 -34.97
CA ALA A 192 -29.88 -34.19 -36.30
C ALA A 192 -28.75 -35.07 -36.84
N VAL A 193 -27.50 -34.61 -36.76
CA VAL A 193 -26.34 -35.39 -37.19
C VAL A 193 -26.18 -36.69 -36.38
N ARG A 194 -26.54 -36.68 -35.10
CA ARG A 194 -26.47 -37.89 -34.25
C ARG A 194 -27.51 -38.92 -34.67
N GLU A 195 -28.74 -38.50 -34.96
CA GLU A 195 -29.78 -39.41 -35.45
C GLU A 195 -29.43 -39.96 -36.83
N LEU A 196 -28.99 -39.12 -37.77
CA LEU A 196 -28.53 -39.59 -39.09
C LEU A 196 -27.42 -40.65 -39.00
N ARG A 197 -26.50 -40.50 -38.02
CA ARG A 197 -25.44 -41.50 -37.78
C ARG A 197 -25.99 -42.81 -37.23
N LYS A 198 -27.04 -42.79 -36.40
CA LYS A 198 -27.69 -44.01 -35.92
C LYS A 198 -28.46 -44.69 -37.04
N ASP A 199 -29.20 -43.92 -37.83
CA ASP A 199 -29.97 -44.43 -38.97
C ASP A 199 -29.04 -45.08 -39.99
N ASN A 200 -27.91 -44.46 -40.31
CA ASN A 200 -26.91 -45.04 -41.20
C ASN A 200 -26.32 -46.35 -40.66
N ARG A 201 -26.08 -46.45 -39.35
CA ARG A 201 -25.60 -47.70 -38.73
C ARG A 201 -26.67 -48.79 -38.81
N PHE A 202 -27.91 -48.43 -38.51
CA PHE A 202 -29.05 -49.34 -38.60
C PHE A 202 -29.21 -49.91 -40.02
N LEU A 203 -29.23 -49.04 -41.04
CA LEU A 203 -29.32 -49.47 -42.44
C LEU A 203 -28.11 -50.32 -42.87
N ALA A 204 -26.91 -50.03 -42.37
CA ALA A 204 -25.73 -50.83 -42.67
C ALA A 204 -25.84 -52.24 -42.05
N GLU A 205 -26.33 -52.35 -40.82
CA GLU A 205 -26.58 -53.64 -40.16
C GLU A 205 -27.67 -54.46 -40.87
N GLU A 206 -28.77 -53.83 -41.30
CA GLU A 206 -29.83 -54.50 -42.08
C GLU A 206 -29.28 -55.02 -43.41
N ARG A 207 -28.59 -54.17 -44.19
CA ARG A 207 -27.95 -54.59 -45.44
C ARG A 207 -26.96 -55.72 -45.24
N HIS A 208 -26.19 -55.68 -44.15
CA HIS A 208 -25.25 -56.74 -43.82
C HIS A 208 -25.98 -58.06 -43.56
N LYS A 209 -27.05 -58.05 -42.73
CA LYS A 209 -27.88 -59.23 -42.45
C LYS A 209 -28.50 -59.83 -43.71
N GLU A 210 -29.05 -58.99 -44.58
CA GLU A 210 -29.61 -59.43 -45.87
C GLU A 210 -28.52 -60.06 -46.75
N SER A 211 -27.36 -59.41 -46.86
CA SER A 211 -26.25 -59.90 -47.67
C SER A 211 -25.64 -61.20 -47.13
N SER A 212 -25.56 -61.35 -45.81
CA SER A 212 -25.06 -62.58 -45.18
C SER A 212 -26.05 -63.72 -45.38
N ALA A 213 -27.35 -63.49 -45.17
CA ALA A 213 -28.37 -64.51 -45.42
C ALA A 213 -28.36 -64.98 -46.89
N ALA A 214 -28.23 -64.04 -47.85
CA ALA A 214 -28.12 -64.37 -49.27
C ALA A 214 -26.80 -65.06 -49.63
N ALA A 215 -25.71 -64.83 -48.88
CA ALA A 215 -24.45 -65.53 -49.05
C ALA A 215 -24.51 -66.96 -48.47
N ASP A 216 -25.13 -67.12 -47.31
CA ASP A 216 -25.36 -68.42 -46.67
C ASP A 216 -26.23 -69.30 -47.56
N GLU A 217 -27.35 -68.77 -48.08
CA GLU A 217 -28.24 -69.50 -48.98
C GLU A 217 -27.54 -69.92 -50.29
N ARG A 218 -26.68 -69.05 -50.85
CA ARG A 218 -25.84 -69.42 -52.02
C ARG A 218 -24.79 -70.45 -51.66
N GLY A 219 -24.17 -70.35 -50.49
CA GLY A 219 -23.18 -71.29 -49.99
C GLY A 219 -23.77 -72.67 -49.73
N GLU A 220 -24.98 -72.76 -49.18
CA GLU A 220 -25.73 -74.01 -48.99
C GLU A 220 -26.02 -74.68 -50.33
N ARG A 221 -26.58 -73.95 -51.31
CA ARG A 221 -26.79 -74.47 -52.67
C ARG A 221 -25.48 -74.97 -53.31
N GLN A 222 -24.38 -74.25 -53.10
CA GLN A 222 -23.07 -74.66 -53.61
C GLN A 222 -22.55 -75.92 -52.91
N ARG A 223 -22.74 -76.04 -51.59
CA ARG A 223 -22.37 -77.26 -50.86
C ARG A 223 -23.21 -78.46 -51.29
N ASP A 224 -24.51 -78.28 -51.48
CA ASP A 224 -25.42 -79.34 -51.93
C ASP A 224 -25.01 -79.84 -53.33
N THR A 225 -24.71 -78.92 -54.25
CA THR A 225 -24.24 -79.28 -55.59
C THR A 225 -22.88 -79.98 -55.57
N LEU A 226 -21.93 -79.52 -54.75
CA LEU A 226 -20.63 -80.19 -54.58
C LEU A 226 -20.78 -81.58 -53.95
N ALA A 227 -21.59 -81.73 -52.92
CA ALA A 227 -21.87 -83.01 -52.27
C ALA A 227 -22.53 -84.00 -53.25
N PHE A 228 -23.42 -83.50 -54.12
CA PHE A 228 -23.99 -84.30 -55.19
C PHE A 228 -22.94 -84.78 -56.20
N LEU A 229 -22.05 -83.88 -56.66
CA LEU A 229 -20.95 -84.24 -57.56
C LEU A 229 -19.98 -85.25 -56.95
N GLU A 230 -19.61 -85.07 -55.68
CA GLU A 230 -18.76 -86.01 -54.93
C GLU A 230 -19.41 -87.39 -54.84
N LYS A 231 -20.72 -87.44 -54.59
CA LYS A 231 -21.49 -88.70 -54.56
C LYS A 231 -21.44 -89.41 -55.92
N LEU A 232 -21.59 -88.68 -57.02
CA LEU A 232 -21.48 -89.25 -58.37
C LEU A 232 -20.07 -89.77 -58.67
N GLU A 233 -19.03 -89.01 -58.29
CA GLU A 233 -17.64 -89.44 -58.45
C GLU A 233 -17.35 -90.72 -57.64
N GLY A 234 -17.83 -90.78 -56.40
CA GLY A 234 -17.73 -91.97 -55.56
C GLY A 234 -18.40 -93.19 -56.18
N ASP A 235 -19.62 -93.01 -56.72
CA ASP A 235 -20.36 -94.08 -57.40
C ASP A 235 -19.62 -94.56 -58.66
N LEU A 236 -19.07 -93.64 -59.46
CA LEU A 236 -18.27 -93.93 -60.65
C LEU A 236 -16.97 -94.67 -60.29
N LYS A 237 -16.23 -94.21 -59.28
CA LYS A 237 -15.02 -94.88 -58.78
C LYS A 237 -15.32 -96.28 -58.23
N SER A 238 -16.54 -96.50 -57.71
CA SER A 238 -16.99 -97.82 -57.26
C SER A 238 -17.47 -98.75 -58.38
N GLY A 239 -17.41 -98.31 -59.64
CA GLY A 239 -17.73 -99.14 -60.81
C GLY A 239 -19.23 -99.40 -61.02
N GLY A 240 -20.11 -98.56 -60.46
CA GLY A 240 -21.56 -98.71 -60.60
C GLY A 240 -22.18 -99.88 -59.80
N GLN A 241 -21.41 -100.48 -58.88
CA GLN A 241 -21.87 -101.53 -57.97
C GLN A 241 -21.92 -101.07 -56.51
N GLY A 242 -22.58 -99.93 -56.22
CA GLY A 242 -23.18 -99.62 -54.91
C GLY A 242 -22.38 -99.94 -53.63
N GLY A 243 -21.05 -99.89 -53.66
CA GLY A 243 -20.21 -100.10 -52.49
C GLY A 243 -20.28 -101.48 -51.80
N MET A 244 -20.52 -102.59 -52.50
CA MET A 244 -20.33 -103.94 -51.91
C MET A 244 -18.84 -104.34 -51.91
N ILE A 245 -18.05 -103.78 -51.01
CA ILE A 245 -16.73 -104.32 -50.64
C ILE A 245 -16.77 -104.70 -49.16
N VAL A 246 -16.80 -106.01 -48.93
CA VAL A 246 -16.76 -106.68 -47.64
C VAL A 246 -15.53 -106.23 -46.84
N LYS A 247 -15.76 -105.49 -45.75
CA LYS A 247 -14.73 -105.26 -44.72
C LYS A 247 -14.69 -106.45 -43.76
N THR A 248 -13.85 -107.42 -44.09
CA THR A 248 -13.36 -108.39 -43.12
C THR A 248 -12.63 -107.67 -41.99
N GLN A 249 -12.95 -108.07 -40.76
CA GLN A 249 -12.34 -107.59 -39.54
C GLN A 249 -10.81 -107.69 -39.59
N ARG A 250 -10.13 -106.58 -39.29
CA ARG A 250 -8.78 -106.63 -38.70
C ARG A 250 -8.79 -105.77 -37.45
N ARG A 251 -9.15 -106.40 -36.32
CA ARG A 251 -8.68 -105.98 -35.00
C ARG A 251 -7.15 -106.04 -35.03
N VAL A 252 -6.47 -104.99 -34.58
CA VAL A 252 -5.44 -105.06 -33.52
C VAL A 252 -5.28 -103.67 -32.90
N ASN A 253 -5.16 -103.74 -31.58
CA ASN A 253 -5.12 -102.74 -30.54
C ASN A 253 -3.88 -101.82 -30.58
N GLY A 254 -3.97 -100.61 -30.02
CA GLY A 254 -2.83 -99.91 -29.44
C GLY A 254 -2.84 -98.37 -29.55
N GLY A 255 -2.98 -97.69 -28.41
CA GLY A 255 -2.26 -96.43 -28.16
C GLY A 255 -3.11 -95.19 -27.93
N GLY A 256 -3.45 -94.93 -26.67
CA GLY A 256 -3.93 -93.63 -26.21
C GLY A 256 -2.82 -92.58 -26.11
N GLY A 257 -3.22 -91.32 -26.26
CA GLY A 257 -2.43 -90.10 -26.02
C GLY A 257 -3.22 -88.93 -26.62
N GLY A 258 -3.91 -88.08 -25.87
CA GLY A 258 -3.32 -87.14 -24.93
C GLY A 258 -3.77 -85.75 -25.37
N ARG A 259 -4.71 -85.15 -24.63
CA ARG A 259 -5.30 -83.84 -24.88
C ARG A 259 -4.23 -82.75 -25.01
N GLY A 260 -4.23 -82.02 -26.12
CA GLY A 260 -3.51 -80.75 -26.29
C GLY A 260 -4.49 -79.60 -26.54
N LYS A 261 -4.97 -78.96 -25.47
CA LYS A 261 -5.74 -77.72 -25.53
C LYS A 261 -4.76 -76.57 -25.83
N LYS A 262 -4.59 -76.16 -27.09
CA LYS A 262 -3.92 -74.89 -27.43
C LYS A 262 -4.97 -73.79 -27.53
N ALA A 263 -5.05 -72.97 -26.50
CA ALA A 263 -5.68 -71.66 -26.57
C ALA A 263 -4.83 -70.77 -27.49
N GLY A 264 -5.30 -70.56 -28.72
CA GLY A 264 -4.77 -69.54 -29.63
C GLY A 264 -5.62 -68.29 -29.53
N GLY A 265 -5.31 -67.43 -28.56
CA GLY A 265 -5.80 -66.05 -28.55
C GLY A 265 -5.18 -65.30 -29.72
N ARG A 266 -5.99 -64.91 -30.69
CA ARG A 266 -5.65 -63.87 -31.67
C ARG A 266 -6.60 -62.72 -31.45
N GLY A 267 -6.14 -61.73 -30.70
CA GLY A 267 -6.69 -60.39 -30.73
C GLY A 267 -6.43 -59.80 -32.12
N GLY A 268 -7.51 -59.65 -32.90
CA GLY A 268 -7.54 -58.79 -34.08
C GLY A 268 -8.13 -57.45 -33.66
N GLY A 269 -7.27 -56.47 -33.44
CA GLY A 269 -7.68 -55.08 -33.25
C GLY A 269 -8.00 -54.40 -34.57
N GLY A 270 -8.88 -53.40 -34.48
CA GLY A 270 -8.77 -52.16 -35.23
C GLY A 270 -9.28 -52.17 -36.68
N GLY A 271 -10.46 -51.58 -36.87
CA GLY A 271 -11.03 -51.14 -38.14
C GLY A 271 -12.40 -50.55 -37.89
#